data_AF-A0A819GXN5-F1
#
_entry.id   AF-A0A819GXN5-F1
#
_cell.length_a   1.000
_cell.length_b   1.000
_cell.length_c   1.000
_cell.angle_alpha   90.00
_cell.angle_beta   90.00
_cell.angle_gamma   90.00
#
_symmetry.space_group_name_H-M   'P 1'
#
loop_
_entity.id
_entity.type
_entity.pdbx_description
1 polymer ?
#
loop_
_entity_poly.entity_id
_entity_poly.type
_entity_poly.pdbx_seq_one_letter_code
_entity_poly.pdbx_strand_id
1 'polypeptide(L)'
;MMSAKQRNTQHSVRSNWSKVCYQCQNEGHIAAECTQQVLSEWRLAELLQEQKTNFETLINEFQNKWNRNLLTLQTAPKTNAEQLLPVINDFTTVCNQLKEQNFQMQNQLNTITNRIQKTANETV
;
A
#
# COMPACT_ATOMS: atom_id res chain seq x y z
N MET A 1 55.68 -16.74 40.13
CA MET A 1 54.81 -15.55 39.95
C MET A 1 54.34 -15.54 38.49
N MET A 2 53.11 -15.09 38.25
CA MET A 2 52.19 -15.58 37.21
C MET A 2 52.57 -15.20 35.77
N SER A 3 52.44 -16.19 34.87
CA SER A 3 52.53 -16.04 33.41
C SER A 3 51.30 -15.31 32.85
N ALA A 4 51.52 -14.25 32.07
CA ALA A 4 50.49 -13.55 31.33
C ALA A 4 50.03 -14.42 30.14
N LYS A 5 48.84 -15.02 30.27
CA LYS A 5 48.19 -15.80 29.21
C LYS A 5 47.65 -14.82 28.16
N GLN A 6 48.30 -14.76 27.00
CA GLN A 6 47.84 -14.03 25.83
C GLN A 6 46.42 -14.50 25.48
N ARG A 7 45.47 -13.56 25.44
CA ARG A 7 44.07 -13.84 25.09
C ARG A 7 44.00 -14.15 23.60
N ASN A 8 43.88 -15.44 23.31
CA ASN A 8 43.54 -16.00 22.02
C ASN A 8 42.15 -15.50 21.59
N THR A 9 42.07 -14.40 20.86
CA THR A 9 40.86 -14.00 20.15
C THR A 9 40.70 -14.93 18.95
N GLN A 10 40.16 -16.12 19.20
CA GLN A 10 39.50 -16.92 18.19
C GLN A 10 38.30 -16.12 17.67
N HIS A 11 38.52 -15.21 16.73
CA HIS A 11 37.45 -14.80 15.84
C HIS A 11 37.19 -16.02 14.96
N SER A 12 36.22 -16.81 15.40
CA SER A 12 35.68 -17.92 14.65
C SER A 12 35.33 -17.41 13.27
N VAL A 13 36.00 -17.94 12.26
CA VAL A 13 35.45 -18.02 10.91
C VAL A 13 34.20 -18.89 11.06
N ARG A 14 33.09 -18.27 11.48
CA ARG A 14 31.79 -18.93 11.56
C ARG A 14 31.47 -19.28 10.11
N SER A 15 31.54 -20.57 9.82
CA SER A 15 30.92 -21.18 8.66
C SER A 15 29.60 -20.46 8.39
N ASN A 16 29.43 -20.01 7.16
CA ASN A 16 28.23 -19.35 6.64
C ASN A 16 27.09 -20.38 6.60
N TRP A 17 26.73 -20.92 7.77
CA TRP A 17 25.61 -21.84 7.94
C TRP A 17 24.41 -21.10 7.41
N SER A 18 23.85 -21.65 6.34
CA SER A 18 22.69 -21.19 5.60
C SER A 18 21.69 -20.45 6.50
N LYS A 19 21.86 -19.12 6.58
CA LYS A 19 20.89 -18.28 7.28
C LYS A 19 19.66 -18.27 6.40
N VAL A 20 18.66 -19.06 6.76
CA VAL A 20 17.35 -19.03 6.11
C VAL A 20 16.46 -18.07 6.89
N CYS A 21 15.92 -17.09 6.18
CA CYS A 21 15.01 -16.12 6.72
C CYS A 21 13.67 -16.78 7.01
N TYR A 22 13.29 -16.95 8.27
CA TYR A 22 11.97 -17.54 8.60
C TYR A 22 10.78 -16.63 8.24
N GLN A 23 11.03 -15.41 7.78
CA GLN A 23 9.99 -14.50 7.28
C GLN A 23 9.72 -14.73 5.79
N CYS A 24 10.74 -14.68 4.92
CA CYS A 24 10.58 -14.83 3.47
C CYS A 24 11.09 -16.17 2.89
N GLN A 25 11.57 -17.07 3.72
CA GLN A 25 12.15 -18.40 3.39
C GLN A 25 13.39 -18.39 2.47
N ASN A 26 13.95 -17.22 2.16
CA ASN A 26 15.18 -17.11 1.38
C ASN A 26 16.45 -17.28 2.23
N GLU A 27 17.51 -17.79 1.62
CA GLU A 27 18.83 -17.91 2.24
C GLU A 27 19.64 -16.60 2.19
N GLY A 28 20.73 -16.55 2.97
CA GLY A 28 21.67 -15.44 3.02
C GLY A 28 21.39 -14.40 4.12
N HIS A 29 20.22 -14.44 4.78
CA HIS A 29 19.86 -13.53 5.87
C HIS A 29 18.86 -14.17 6.84
N ILE A 30 18.74 -13.63 8.06
CA ILE A 30 17.69 -14.01 9.03
C ILE A 30 16.55 -12.98 8.99
N ALA A 31 15.38 -13.27 9.59
CA ALA A 31 14.24 -12.35 9.54
C ALA A 31 14.53 -10.92 10.06
N ALA A 32 15.43 -10.79 11.04
CA ALA A 32 15.87 -9.49 11.55
C ALA A 32 16.63 -8.63 10.51
N GLU A 33 17.19 -9.27 9.49
CA GLU A 33 17.93 -8.66 8.37
C GLU A 33 17.08 -8.64 7.08
N CYS A 34 15.79 -9.05 7.16
CA CYS A 34 14.92 -9.19 6.00
C CYS A 34 14.39 -7.84 5.52
N THR A 35 14.74 -7.46 4.29
CA THR A 35 14.20 -6.26 3.64
C THR A 35 12.82 -6.48 3.02
N GLN A 36 12.34 -7.73 2.97
CA GLN A 36 11.01 -8.07 2.46
C GLN A 36 9.97 -7.98 3.57
N GLN A 37 9.05 -7.04 3.39
CA GLN A 37 7.84 -6.94 4.21
C GLN A 37 6.87 -8.04 3.77
N VAL A 38 6.88 -9.15 4.49
CA VAL A 38 5.84 -10.17 4.36
C VAL A 38 4.60 -9.58 4.98
N LEU A 39 3.61 -9.28 4.14
CA LEU A 39 2.32 -8.84 4.61
C LEU A 39 1.67 -10.05 5.27
N SER A 40 1.73 -10.10 6.59
CA SER A 40 0.88 -10.96 7.38
C SER A 40 -0.59 -10.73 7.01
N GLU A 41 -1.44 -11.73 7.22
CA GLU A 41 -2.88 -11.63 6.95
C GLU A 41 -3.51 -10.38 7.60
N TRP A 42 -3.03 -9.99 8.79
CA TRP A 42 -3.47 -8.77 9.46
C TRP A 42 -3.07 -7.49 8.71
N ARG A 43 -1.88 -7.44 8.12
CA ARG A 43 -1.39 -6.28 7.37
C ARG A 43 -2.10 -6.15 6.02
N LEU A 44 -2.48 -7.28 5.41
CA LEU A 44 -3.35 -7.29 4.25
C LEU A 44 -4.74 -6.72 4.58
N ALA A 45 -5.32 -7.13 5.71
CA ALA A 45 -6.62 -6.60 6.16
C ALA A 45 -6.56 -5.09 6.44
N GLU A 46 -5.49 -4.59 7.06
CA GLU A 46 -5.27 -3.16 7.32
C GLU A 46 -5.17 -2.35 6.01
N LEU A 47 -4.37 -2.82 5.05
CA LEU A 47 -4.24 -2.16 3.74
C LEU A 47 -5.56 -2.14 2.96
N LEU A 48 -6.35 -3.22 3.02
CA LEU A 48 -7.68 -3.27 2.41
C LEU A 48 -8.65 -2.30 3.10
N GLN A 49 -8.53 -2.12 4.42
CA GLN A 49 -9.37 -1.22 5.19
C GLN A 49 -9.05 0.26 4.94
N GLU A 50 -7.77 0.63 4.85
CA GLU A 50 -7.32 1.97 4.46
C GLU A 50 -7.85 2.37 3.06
N GLN A 51 -7.83 1.43 2.11
CA GLN A 51 -8.35 1.67 0.76
C GLN A 51 -9.86 1.88 0.76
N LYS A 52 -10.61 1.09 1.56
CA LYS A 52 -12.06 1.26 1.69
C LYS A 52 -12.43 2.64 2.26
N THR A 53 -11.72 3.11 3.27
CA THR A 53 -11.98 4.42 3.87
C THR A 53 -11.72 5.58 2.91
N ASN A 54 -10.76 5.42 1.99
CA ASN A 54 -10.46 6.44 0.97
C ASN A 54 -11.61 6.59 -0.04
N PHE A 55 -12.17 5.48 -0.53
CA PHE A 55 -13.32 5.50 -1.44
C PHE A 55 -14.58 6.09 -0.79
N GLU A 56 -14.89 5.68 0.44
CA GLU A 56 -16.05 6.21 1.17
C GLU A 56 -15.94 7.72 1.39
N THR A 57 -14.74 8.22 1.72
CA THR A 57 -14.49 9.66 1.88
C THR A 57 -14.71 10.43 0.58
N LEU A 58 -14.16 9.94 -0.55
CA LEU A 58 -14.35 10.59 -1.86
C LEU A 58 -15.83 10.63 -2.28
N ILE A 59 -16.58 9.55 -2.06
CA ILE A 59 -18.01 9.48 -2.37
C ILE A 59 -18.79 10.49 -1.52
N ASN A 60 -18.53 10.53 -0.21
CA ASN A 60 -19.21 11.44 0.71
C ASN A 60 -18.91 12.90 0.40
N GLU A 61 -17.65 13.25 0.10
CA GLU A 61 -17.28 14.61 -0.31
C GLU A 61 -17.95 15.04 -1.60
N PHE A 62 -18.00 14.14 -2.59
CA PHE A 62 -18.70 14.38 -3.85
C PHE A 62 -20.20 14.60 -3.62
N GLN A 63 -20.87 13.72 -2.87
CA GLN A 63 -22.29 13.85 -2.54
C GLN A 63 -22.59 15.17 -1.84
N ASN A 64 -21.75 15.58 -0.88
CA ASN A 64 -21.91 16.84 -0.16
C ASN A 64 -21.75 18.06 -1.09
N LYS A 65 -20.74 18.06 -1.98
CA LYS A 65 -20.56 19.13 -2.98
C LYS A 65 -21.70 19.17 -3.99
N TRP A 66 -22.11 18.01 -4.49
CA TRP A 66 -23.23 17.87 -5.42
C TRP A 66 -24.53 18.42 -4.82
N ASN A 67 -24.87 18.03 -3.59
CA ASN A 67 -26.09 18.49 -2.93
C ASN A 67 -26.11 20.02 -2.75
N ARG A 68 -24.97 20.64 -2.39
CA ARG A 68 -24.86 22.10 -2.29
C ARG A 68 -25.08 22.79 -3.64
N ASN A 69 -24.46 22.26 -4.69
CA ASN A 69 -24.63 22.80 -6.04
C ASN A 69 -26.07 22.62 -6.54
N LEU A 70 -26.69 21.47 -6.28
CA LEU A 70 -28.09 21.20 -6.64
C LEU A 70 -29.07 22.17 -5.95
N LEU A 71 -28.89 22.43 -4.66
CA LEU A 71 -29.67 23.44 -3.91
C LEU A 71 -29.54 24.85 -4.51
N THR A 72 -28.34 25.20 -4.98
CA THR A 72 -28.07 26.48 -5.64
C THR A 72 -28.79 26.58 -6.99
N LEU A 73 -28.83 25.49 -7.77
CA LEU A 73 -29.50 25.46 -9.06
C LEU A 73 -31.04 25.47 -8.94
N GLN A 74 -31.59 24.87 -7.87
CA GLN A 74 -33.03 24.85 -7.60
C GLN A 74 -33.60 26.21 -7.16
N THR A 75 -32.76 27.07 -6.57
CA THR A 75 -33.17 28.37 -6.04
C THR A 75 -32.87 29.54 -6.98
N ALA A 76 -32.11 29.30 -8.06
CA ALA A 76 -31.71 30.32 -9.01
C ALA A 76 -32.81 30.60 -10.07
N PRO A 77 -33.27 31.86 -10.23
CA PRO A 77 -34.14 32.23 -11.32
C PRO A 77 -33.34 32.28 -12.62
N LYS A 78 -33.42 31.19 -13.41
CA LYS A 78 -32.74 30.97 -14.70
C LYS A 78 -31.23 30.75 -14.57
N THR A 79 -30.88 29.48 -14.39
CA THR A 79 -29.51 28.98 -14.52
C THR A 79 -29.06 29.01 -15.97
N ASN A 80 -27.97 29.73 -16.25
CA ASN A 80 -27.31 29.75 -17.56
C ASN A 80 -26.11 28.78 -17.56
N ALA A 81 -25.61 28.44 -18.75
CA ALA A 81 -24.58 27.40 -18.93
C ALA A 81 -23.28 27.66 -18.14
N GLU A 82 -22.92 28.93 -17.90
CA GLU A 82 -21.74 29.32 -17.12
C GLU A 82 -21.85 28.95 -15.63
N GLN A 83 -23.07 28.96 -15.07
CA GLN A 83 -23.29 28.57 -13.67
C GLN A 83 -23.19 27.06 -13.45
N LEU A 84 -23.26 26.25 -14.52
CA LEU A 84 -23.09 24.80 -14.47
C LEU A 84 -21.63 24.35 -14.60
N LEU A 85 -20.76 25.21 -15.13
CA LEU A 85 -19.34 24.92 -15.35
C LEU A 85 -18.61 24.41 -14.08
N PRO A 86 -18.80 25.02 -12.90
CA PRO A 86 -18.17 24.55 -11.67
C PRO A 86 -18.61 23.13 -11.30
N VAL A 87 -19.89 22.81 -11.49
CA VAL A 87 -20.45 21.48 -11.19
C VAL A 87 -19.87 20.42 -12.14
N ILE A 88 -19.74 20.76 -13.42
CA ILE A 88 -19.16 19.88 -14.44
C ILE A 88 -17.66 19.64 -14.17
N ASN A 89 -16.92 20.68 -13.79
CA ASN A 89 -15.50 20.58 -13.47
C ASN A 89 -15.27 19.76 -12.19
N ASP A 90 -16.09 19.96 -11.15
CA ASP A 90 -16.07 19.16 -9.92
C ASP A 90 -16.34 17.68 -10.22
N PHE A 91 -17.35 17.38 -11.03
CA PHE A 91 -17.67 16.02 -11.46
C PHE A 91 -16.51 15.37 -12.22
N THR A 92 -15.93 16.09 -13.18
CA THR A 92 -14.78 15.63 -13.98
C THR A 92 -13.58 15.32 -13.08
N THR A 93 -13.32 16.17 -12.09
CA THR A 93 -12.23 15.98 -11.11
C THR A 93 -12.41 14.68 -10.32
N VAL A 94 -13.61 14.44 -9.81
CA VAL A 94 -13.93 13.22 -9.05
C VAL A 94 -13.80 11.98 -9.94
N CYS A 95 -14.30 12.03 -11.17
CA CYS A 95 -14.13 10.93 -12.13
C CYS A 95 -12.65 10.61 -12.40
N ASN A 96 -11.79 11.63 -12.52
CA ASN A 96 -10.36 11.43 -12.73
C ASN A 96 -9.66 10.86 -11.48
N GLN A 97 -10.02 11.35 -10.28
CA GLN A 97 -9.50 10.81 -9.02
C GLN A 97 -9.87 9.34 -8.82
N LEU A 98 -11.12 8.96 -9.11
CA LEU A 98 -11.57 7.56 -9.03
C LEU A 98 -10.83 6.65 -10.01
N LYS A 99 -10.55 7.14 -11.23
CA LYS A 99 -9.74 6.40 -12.22
C LYS A 99 -8.32 6.17 -11.72
N GLU A 100 -7.69 7.20 -11.16
CA GLU A 100 -6.33 7.11 -10.62
C GLU A 100 -6.28 6.13 -9.45
N GLN A 101 -7.20 6.22 -8.49
CA GLN A 101 -7.24 5.28 -7.36
C GLN A 101 -7.45 3.83 -7.81
N ASN A 102 -8.30 3.59 -8.82
CA ASN A 102 -8.48 2.26 -9.38
C ASN A 102 -7.18 1.75 -10.04
N PHE A 103 -6.46 2.58 -10.79
CA PHE A 103 -5.17 2.22 -11.37
C PHE A 103 -4.13 1.87 -10.29
N GLN A 104 -4.04 2.66 -9.22
CA GLN A 104 -3.16 2.38 -8.08
C GLN A 104 -3.50 1.04 -7.42
N MET A 105 -4.78 0.74 -7.23
CA MET A 105 -5.25 -0.53 -6.67
C MET A 105 -4.87 -1.72 -7.56
N GLN A 106 -5.04 -1.62 -8.89
CA GLN A 106 -4.64 -2.67 -9.82
C GLN A 106 -3.13 -2.94 -9.77
N ASN A 107 -2.30 -1.89 -9.65
CA ASN A 107 -0.86 -2.05 -9.50
C ASN A 107 -0.46 -2.76 -8.19
N GLN A 108 -1.16 -2.44 -7.09
CA GLN A 108 -0.96 -3.13 -5.81
C GLN A 108 -1.33 -4.61 -5.90
N LEU A 109 -2.47 -4.93 -6.52
CA LEU A 109 -2.90 -6.31 -6.75
C LEU A 109 -1.91 -7.09 -7.61
N ASN A 110 -1.45 -6.53 -8.73
CA ASN A 110 -0.43 -7.16 -9.58
C ASN A 110 0.87 -7.44 -8.81
N THR A 111 1.28 -6.52 -7.93
CA THR A 111 2.46 -6.71 -7.07
C THR A 111 2.28 -7.89 -6.11
N ILE A 112 1.10 -8.02 -5.51
CA ILE A 112 0.77 -9.14 -4.62
C ILE A 112 0.72 -10.45 -5.41
N THR A 113 0.04 -10.49 -6.55
CA THR A 113 -0.06 -11.67 -7.42
C THR A 113 1.32 -12.18 -7.85
N ASN A 114 2.21 -11.27 -8.28
CA ASN A 114 3.57 -11.64 -8.67
C ASN A 114 4.38 -12.22 -7.51
N ARG A 115 4.18 -11.72 -6.28
CA ARG A 115 4.82 -12.27 -5.08
C ARG A 115 4.30 -13.67 -4.77
N ILE A 116 2.99 -13.90 -4.84
CA ILE A 116 2.38 -15.22 -4.62
C ILE A 116 2.91 -16.23 -5.65
N GLN A 117 2.94 -15.86 -6.93
CA GLN A 117 3.42 -16.72 -8.01
C GLN A 117 4.90 -17.11 -7.82
N LYS A 118 5.74 -16.16 -7.39
CA LYS A 118 7.15 -16.43 -7.09
C LYS A 118 7.30 -17.48 -5.97
N THR A 119 6.60 -17.30 -4.85
CA THR A 119 6.63 -18.26 -3.73
C THR A 119 6.11 -19.64 -4.15
N ALA A 120 5.07 -19.70 -4.99
CA ALA A 120 4.54 -20.96 -5.51
C ALA A 120 5.53 -21.70 -6.43
N ASN A 121 6.31 -20.98 -7.21
CA ASN A 121 7.32 -21.57 -8.10
C ASN A 121 8.58 -22.04 -7.36
N GLU A 122 8.87 -21.50 -6.16
CA GLU A 122 10.02 -21.87 -5.34
C GLU A 122 9.72 -23.06 -4.38
N THR A 123 8.46 -23.51 -4.30
CA THR A 123 8.00 -24.60 -3.42
C THR A 123 7.73 -25.93 -4.15
N VAL A 124 8.06 -26.02 -5.44
CA VAL A 124 8.02 -27.24 -6.28
C VAL A 124 9.42 -27.61 -6.71
#